data_AF-A0A3S4GSX4-F1
#
_entry.id   AF-A0A3S4GSX4-F1
#
_cell.length_a   1.000
_cell.length_b   1.000
_cell.length_c   1.000
_cell.angle_alpha   90.00
_cell.angle_beta   90.00
_cell.angle_gamma   90.00
#
_symmetry.space_group_name_H-M   'P 1'
#
loop_
_entity.id
_entity.type
_entity.pdbx_description
1 polymer ?
#
loop_
_entity_poly.entity_id
_entity_poly.type
_entity_poly.pdbx_seq_one_letter_code
_entity_poly.pdbx_strand_id
1 'polypeptide(L)' 'MDKINWGPNWEELLGGEFEKRARDRNFEAMQKEMYGQFENTFMMYLPRLCEHCLNPSCVATCRAAPSTSVRKMA' A
#
# COMPACT_ATOMS: atom_id res chain seq x y z
N MET A 1 -27.88 -2.93 -6.19
CA MET A 1 -26.63 -2.64 -5.46
C MET A 1 -26.76 -1.20 -5.05
N ASP A 2 -27.04 -0.96 -3.77
CA ASP A 2 -27.85 0.21 -3.40
C ASP A 2 -27.02 1.47 -3.11
N LYS A 3 -25.69 1.35 -2.99
CA LYS A 3 -24.69 2.43 -3.15
C LYS A 3 -23.27 1.85 -3.20
N ILE A 4 -22.40 2.41 -4.04
CA ILE A 4 -20.97 2.08 -4.02
C ILE A 4 -20.29 2.93 -2.94
N ASN A 5 -19.60 2.28 -2.01
CA ASN A 5 -18.93 2.96 -0.88
C ASN A 5 -17.40 2.86 -0.93
N TRP A 6 -16.84 2.11 -1.88
CA TRP A 6 -15.39 1.93 -2.00
C TRP A 6 -15.00 1.43 -3.41
N GLY A 7 -13.74 1.66 -3.80
CA GLY A 7 -13.17 1.21 -5.08
C GLY A 7 -11.64 1.17 -5.06
N PRO A 8 -10.99 0.60 -6.10
CA PRO A 8 -9.55 0.41 -6.14
C PRO A 8 -8.73 1.70 -6.22
N ASN A 9 -9.35 2.82 -6.63
CA ASN A 9 -8.74 4.14 -6.78
C ASN A 9 -9.47 5.19 -5.93
N TRP A 10 -9.98 4.81 -4.75
CA TRP A 10 -10.90 5.65 -3.95
C TRP A 10 -10.27 6.91 -3.35
N GLU A 11 -8.94 6.93 -3.18
CA GLU A 11 -8.17 8.05 -2.60
C GLU A 11 -7.51 8.94 -3.67
N GLU A 12 -7.91 8.81 -4.93
CA GLU A 12 -7.40 9.61 -6.05
C GLU A 12 -7.63 11.11 -5.85
N LEU A 13 -6.70 11.94 -6.35
CA LEU A 13 -6.77 13.41 -6.29
C LEU A 13 -7.03 13.92 -4.86
N LEU A 14 -6.43 13.26 -3.86
CA LEU A 14 -6.60 13.57 -2.43
C LEU A 14 -8.04 13.36 -1.93
N GLY A 15 -8.77 12.42 -2.54
CA GLY A 15 -10.11 12.01 -2.15
C GLY A 15 -10.18 11.55 -0.71
N GLY A 16 -10.81 12.36 0.14
CA GLY A 16 -10.96 12.10 1.58
C GLY A 16 -10.20 13.08 2.47
N GLU A 17 -10.56 13.05 3.76
CA GLU A 17 -9.98 13.93 4.79
C GLU A 17 -8.48 13.67 4.98
N PHE A 18 -7.73 14.74 5.27
CA PHE A 18 -6.29 14.63 5.53
C PHE A 18 -5.99 13.68 6.69
N GLU A 19 -6.80 13.65 7.75
CA GLU A 19 -6.60 12.74 8.89
C GLU A 19 -6.56 11.26 8.48
N LYS A 20 -7.37 10.87 7.49
CA LYS A 20 -7.38 9.51 6.94
C LYS A 20 -6.15 9.25 6.08
N ARG A 21 -5.81 10.18 5.19
CA ARG A 21 -4.66 10.09 4.27
C ARG A 21 -3.31 10.17 4.99
N ALA A 22 -3.22 10.93 6.08
CA ALA A 22 -2.04 11.08 6.92
C ALA A 22 -1.65 9.79 7.66
N ARG A 23 -2.43 8.70 7.52
CA ARG A 23 -2.11 7.36 8.02
C ARG A 23 -1.22 6.56 7.07
N ASP A 24 -0.82 7.12 5.92
CA ASP A 24 0.19 6.51 5.06
C ASP A 24 1.47 6.22 5.87
N ARG A 25 2.00 5.01 5.71
CA ARG A 25 3.24 4.53 6.37
C ARG A 25 4.44 5.40 6.03
N ASN A 26 4.44 6.06 4.88
CA ASN A 26 5.51 6.97 4.48
C ASN A 26 5.63 8.19 5.40
N PHE A 27 4.59 8.54 6.19
CA PHE A 27 4.61 9.65 7.14
C PHE A 27 5.03 9.29 8.56
N GLU A 28 5.39 8.03 8.86
CA GLU A 28 5.65 7.59 10.26
C GLU A 28 6.76 8.37 10.97
N ALA A 29 7.79 8.81 10.25
CA ALA A 29 8.92 9.56 10.80
C ALA A 29 8.92 11.05 10.40
N MET A 30 7.78 11.60 9.99
CA MET A 30 7.66 12.96 9.48
C MET A 30 6.67 13.81 10.29
N GLN A 31 6.95 15.11 10.42
CA GLN A 31 5.97 16.09 10.89
C GLN A 31 4.98 16.41 9.77
N LYS A 32 3.80 15.78 9.82
CA LYS A 32 2.81 15.82 8.73
C LYS A 32 1.77 16.93 8.83
N GLU A 33 1.64 17.60 9.97
CA GLU A 33 0.63 18.64 10.23
C GLU A 33 0.67 19.79 9.20
N MET A 34 1.88 20.21 8.80
CA MET A 34 2.08 21.25 7.80
C MET A 34 1.41 20.91 6.45
N TYR A 35 1.42 19.64 6.04
CA TYR A 35 0.86 19.20 4.76
C TYR A 35 -0.67 19.08 4.75
N GLY A 36 -1.31 19.29 5.90
CA GLY A 36 -2.76 19.46 5.99
C GLY A 36 -3.23 20.87 5.61
N GLN A 37 -2.30 21.83 5.48
CA GLN A 37 -2.59 23.20 5.05
C GLN A 37 -2.76 23.25 3.53
N PHE A 38 -3.69 24.08 3.06
CA PHE A 38 -4.02 24.18 1.63
C PHE A 38 -2.80 24.57 0.79
N GLU A 39 -2.00 25.52 1.28
CA GLU A 39 -0.82 26.07 0.61
C GLU A 39 0.32 25.05 0.49
N ASN A 40 0.36 24.07 1.40
CA ASN A 40 1.39 23.03 1.47
C ASN A 40 0.86 21.67 1.01
N THR A 41 -0.31 21.64 0.37
CA THR A 41 -0.90 20.40 -0.14
C THR A 41 -0.12 19.93 -1.36
N PHE A 42 0.36 18.68 -1.31
CA PHE A 42 1.04 18.05 -2.43
C PHE A 42 0.46 16.66 -2.70
N MET A 43 0.63 16.17 -3.93
CA MET A 43 0.24 14.82 -4.32
C MET A 43 1.21 14.25 -5.35
N MET A 44 1.39 12.94 -5.33
CA MET A 44 2.20 12.21 -6.31
C MET A 44 1.51 10.91 -6.71
N TYR A 45 1.81 10.44 -7.92
CA TYR A 45 1.31 9.16 -8.42
C TYR A 45 2.33 8.06 -8.17
N LEU A 46 1.85 6.86 -7.80
CA LEU A 46 2.70 5.69 -7.56
C LEU A 46 2.18 4.47 -8.34
N PRO A 47 2.44 4.39 -9.67
CA PRO A 47 2.13 3.20 -10.44
C PRO A 47 3.05 2.04 -9.99
N ARG A 48 2.48 0.87 -9.70
CA ARG A 48 3.24 -0.32 -9.29
C ARG A 48 2.69 -1.58 -9.95
N LEU A 49 3.58 -2.56 -10.09
CA LEU A 49 3.28 -3.91 -10.57
C LEU A 49 4.13 -4.91 -9.75
N CYS A 50 4.09 -6.19 -10.11
CA CYS A 50 4.87 -7.19 -9.41
C CYS A 50 6.38 -6.93 -9.59
N GLU A 51 7.13 -6.80 -8.49
CA GLU A 51 8.58 -6.50 -8.53
C GLU A 51 9.44 -7.64 -9.10
N HIS A 52 8.87 -8.84 -9.30
CA HIS A 52 9.60 -10.04 -9.76
C HIS A 52 10.94 -10.23 -9.04
N CYS A 53 10.89 -10.15 -7.70
CA CYS A 53 12.07 -10.15 -6.84
C CYS A 53 12.96 -11.37 -7.08
N LEU A 54 14.28 -11.16 -6.98
CA LEU A 54 15.27 -12.25 -7.00
C LEU A 54 15.04 -13.28 -5.87
N ASN A 55 14.56 -12.82 -4.71
CA ASN A 55 14.13 -13.66 -3.59
C ASN A 55 12.66 -13.36 -3.22
N PRO A 56 11.69 -13.99 -3.91
CA PRO A 56 10.27 -13.63 -3.78
C PRO A 56 9.61 -14.31 -2.57
N SER A 57 9.09 -13.50 -1.65
CA SER A 57 8.36 -13.97 -0.46
C SER A 57 7.08 -14.73 -0.81
N CYS A 58 6.43 -14.40 -1.93
CA CYS A 58 5.23 -15.09 -2.42
C CYS A 58 5.51 -16.56 -2.77
N VAL A 59 6.70 -16.87 -3.32
CA VAL A 59 7.11 -18.26 -3.60
C VAL A 59 7.51 -18.97 -2.30
N ALA A 60 8.25 -18.29 -1.42
CA ALA A 60 8.73 -18.86 -0.16
C ALA A 60 7.62 -19.21 0.84
N THR A 61 6.46 -18.54 0.77
CA THR A 61 5.31 -18.79 1.67
C THR A 61 4.26 -19.73 1.06
N CYS A 62 4.30 -19.96 -0.25
CA CYS A 62 3.34 -20.83 -0.92
C CYS A 62 3.55 -22.29 -0.46
N ARG A 63 2.56 -22.81 0.26
CA ARG A 63 2.57 -24.20 0.78
C ARG A 63 2.54 -25.27 -0.31
N ALA A 64 2.20 -24.89 -1.55
CA ALA A 64 2.15 -25.76 -2.72
C ALA A 64 3.35 -25.57 -3.67
N ALA A 65 4.22 -24.58 -3.42
CA ALA A 65 5.38 -24.37 -4.27
C ALA A 65 6.40 -25.52 -4.09
N PRO A 66 6.99 -26.03 -5.17
CA PRO A 66 7.91 -27.16 -5.09
C PRO A 66 9.16 -26.86 -4.23
N SER A 67 9.61 -25.61 -4.18
CA SER A 67 10.80 -25.19 -3.42
C SER A 67 10.65 -25.21 -1.90
N THR A 68 9.42 -25.18 -1.37
CA THR A 68 9.14 -25.14 0.08
C THR A 68 8.73 -26.50 0.64
N SER A 69 8.43 -27.48 -0.22
CA SER A 69 8.06 -28.85 0.18
C SER A 69 9.16 -29.59 0.96
N VAL A 70 10.43 -29.18 0.83
CA VAL A 70 11.59 -29.78 1.50
C VAL A 70 11.70 -29.37 2.98
N ARG A 71 11.01 -28.32 3.44
CA ARG A 71 11.04 -27.86 4.85
C ARG A 71 9.97 -28.49 5.76
N LYS A 72 9.16 -29.42 5.27
CA LYS A 72 8.09 -30.06 6.06
C LYS A 72 8.56 -31.24 6.94
N MET A 73 9.88 -31.45 7.11
CA MET A 73 10.48 -32.50 7.96
C MET A 73 11.24 -31.94 9.17
N ALA A 74 10.77 -30.84 9.77
CA ALA A 74 11.23 -30.37 11.08
C ALA A 74 10.02 -29.96 11.93
#